data_AF-A0A5D0NPA0-F1
#
_entry.id   AF-A0A5D0NPA0-F1
#
_cell.length_a   1.000
_cell.length_b   1.000
_cell.length_c   1.000
_cell.angle_alpha   90.00
_cell.angle_beta   90.00
_cell.angle_gamma   90.00
#
_symmetry.space_group_name_H-M   'P 1'
#
loop_
_entity.id
_entity.type
_entity.pdbx_description
1 polymer ?
#
loop_
_entity_poly.entity_id
_entity_poly.type
_entity_poly.pdbx_seq_one_letter_code
_entity_poly.pdbx_strand_id
1 'polypeptide(L)' 'MTSDGTETGIDPGELSDDDLFRELGHLYQTRLDALRHAADQAYGEHTRRMNQLEAEYLRRRPGREIDPERLREGARAR' A
#
# COMPACT_ATOMS: atom_id res chain seq x y z
N MET A 1 28.54 -9.87 3.18
CA MET A 1 27.24 -9.30 3.57
C MET A 1 26.19 -10.08 2.80
N THR A 2 25.63 -11.09 3.44
CA THR A 2 24.69 -12.04 2.84
C THR A 2 23.29 -11.45 2.88
N SER A 3 22.75 -11.12 1.71
CA SER A 3 21.32 -10.84 1.54
C SER A 3 20.55 -12.13 1.81
N ASP A 4 19.95 -12.22 3.00
CA ASP A 4 19.06 -13.31 3.39
C ASP A 4 17.69 -13.06 2.77
N GLY A 5 17.33 -13.93 1.82
CA GLY A 5 16.20 -13.77 0.91
C GLY A 5 14.85 -14.10 1.54
N THR A 6 14.27 -13.16 2.30
CA THR A 6 12.84 -13.18 2.68
C THR A 6 12.13 -11.83 2.58
N GLU A 7 12.71 -10.82 1.90
CA GLU A 7 11.96 -9.61 1.49
C GLU A 7 11.61 -9.71 0.01
N THR A 8 10.51 -10.40 -0.32
CA THR A 8 10.10 -10.68 -1.71
C THR A 8 9.50 -9.43 -2.37
N GLY A 9 10.32 -8.43 -2.69
CA GLY A 9 9.90 -7.27 -3.49
C GLY A 9 11.00 -6.23 -3.64
N ILE A 10 11.05 -5.55 -4.79
CA ILE A 10 11.92 -4.39 -5.03
C ILE A 10 11.59 -3.30 -3.98
N ASP A 11 12.60 -2.58 -3.48
CA ASP A 11 12.39 -1.47 -2.55
C ASP A 11 11.40 -0.45 -3.16
N PRO A 12 10.38 0.02 -2.43
CA PRO A 12 9.42 0.98 -2.95
C PRO A 12 10.06 2.26 -3.51
N GLY A 13 11.18 2.71 -2.93
CA GLY A 13 11.93 3.87 -3.38
C GLY A 13 12.59 3.69 -4.75
N GLU A 14 12.81 2.45 -5.17
CA GLU A 14 13.37 2.08 -6.48
C GLU A 14 12.28 1.90 -7.56
N LEU A 15 11.00 1.86 -7.19
CA LEU A 15 9.91 1.69 -8.15
C LEU A 15 9.65 2.97 -8.95
N SER A 16 9.32 2.83 -10.24
CA SER A 16 8.70 3.92 -11.01
C SER A 16 7.32 4.25 -10.44
N ASP A 17 6.77 5.44 -10.72
CA ASP A 17 5.40 5.78 -10.28
C ASP A 17 4.37 4.78 -10.85
N ASP A 18 4.51 4.39 -12.13
CA ASP A 18 3.63 3.41 -12.77
C ASP A 18 3.70 2.04 -12.07
N ASP A 19 4.89 1.56 -11.73
CA ASP A 19 5.06 0.30 -11.01
C ASP A 19 4.50 0.37 -9.60
N LEU A 20 4.70 1.50 -8.90
CA LEU A 20 4.15 1.74 -7.57
C LEU A 20 2.61 1.66 -7.58
N PHE A 21 1.96 2.31 -8.55
CA PHE A 21 0.50 2.24 -8.69
C PHE A 21 0.02 0.86 -9.09
N ARG A 22 0.72 0.16 -9.99
CA ARG A 22 0.37 -1.21 -10.40
C ARG A 22 0.39 -2.14 -9.18
N GLU A 23 1.44 -2.05 -8.37
CA GLU A 23 1.63 -2.89 -7.20
C GLU A 23 0.59 -2.60 -6.10
N LEU A 24 0.35 -1.31 -5.80
CA LEU A 24 -0.72 -0.90 -4.87
C LEU A 24 -2.09 -1.41 -5.33
N GLY A 25 -2.39 -1.30 -6.63
CA GLY A 25 -3.62 -1.82 -7.22
C GLY A 25 -3.79 -3.32 -6.96
N HIS A 26 -2.74 -4.11 -7.22
CA HIS A 26 -2.74 -5.55 -6.98
C HIS A 26 -2.95 -5.93 -5.51
N LEU A 27 -2.28 -5.22 -4.59
CA LEU A 27 -2.45 -5.45 -3.15
C LEU A 27 -3.88 -5.15 -2.69
N TYR A 28 -4.48 -4.05 -3.16
CA TYR A 28 -5.85 -3.72 -2.80
C TYR A 28 -6.87 -4.73 -3.33
N GLN A 29 -6.66 -5.29 -4.53
CA GLN A 29 -7.54 -6.34 -5.08
C GLN A 29 -7.53 -7.62 -4.23
N THR A 30 -6.39 -7.95 -3.62
CA THR A 30 -6.19 -9.20 -2.88
C THR A 30 -6.30 -9.03 -1.36
N ARG A 31 -6.47 -7.80 -0.86
CA ARG A 31 -6.41 -7.49 0.58
C ARG A 31 -7.41 -8.27 1.42
N LEU A 32 -8.67 -8.35 0.97
CA LEU A 32 -9.71 -9.04 1.72
C LEU A 32 -9.48 -10.56 1.72
N ASP A 33 -9.01 -11.12 0.60
CA ASP A 33 -8.66 -12.53 0.48
C ASP A 33 -7.51 -12.88 1.44
N ALA A 34 -6.43 -12.09 1.41
CA ALA A 34 -5.30 -12.23 2.32
C ALA A 34 -5.73 -12.14 3.80
N LEU A 35 -6.62 -11.20 4.14
CA LEU A 35 -7.15 -11.06 5.50
C LEU A 35 -7.93 -12.30 5.97
N ARG A 36 -8.70 -12.91 5.08
CA ARG A 36 -9.62 -14.00 5.45
C ARG A 36 -8.97 -15.38 5.39
N HIS A 37 -7.96 -15.54 4.53
CA HIS A 37 -7.55 -16.86 4.07
C HIS A 37 -6.03 -17.11 4.10
N ALA A 38 -5.19 -16.07 4.23
CA ALA A 38 -3.75 -16.29 4.37
C ALA A 38 -3.39 -16.80 5.77
N ALA A 39 -2.32 -17.58 5.86
CA ALA A 39 -1.69 -17.89 7.14
C ALA A 39 -1.15 -16.60 7.78
N ASP A 40 -1.04 -16.56 9.12
CA ASP A 40 -0.64 -15.36 9.86
C ASP A 40 0.68 -14.74 9.36
N GLN A 41 1.67 -15.58 9.04
CA GLN A 41 2.94 -15.11 8.49
C GLN A 41 2.76 -14.42 7.13
N ALA A 42 2.00 -15.03 6.22
CA ALA A 42 1.75 -14.47 4.89
C ALA A 42 0.91 -13.19 4.96
N TYR A 43 -0.07 -13.14 5.88
CA TYR A 43 -0.83 -11.92 6.15
C TYR A 43 0.03 -10.80 6.72
N GLY A 44 0.97 -11.14 7.61
CA GLY A 44 1.96 -10.21 8.15
C GLY A 44 2.82 -9.58 7.06
N GLU A 45 3.40 -10.39 6.17
CA GLU A 45 4.20 -9.91 5.05
C GLU A 45 3.39 -9.08 4.06
N HIS A 46 2.17 -9.51 3.72
CA HIS A 46 1.27 -8.73 2.86
C HIS A 46 0.97 -7.35 3.46
N THR A 47 0.70 -7.29 4.77
CA THR A 47 0.42 -6.03 5.48
C THR A 47 1.66 -5.14 5.53
N ARG A 48 2.85 -5.71 5.79
CA ARG A 48 4.12 -4.98 5.76
C ARG A 48 4.37 -4.36 4.39
N ARG A 49 4.23 -5.14 3.32
CA ARG A 49 4.44 -4.68 1.95
C ARG A 49 3.48 -3.56 1.56
N MET A 50 2.19 -3.70 1.91
CA MET A 50 1.18 -2.65 1.72
C MET A 50 1.58 -1.34 2.39
N ASN A 51 1.95 -1.39 3.68
CA ASN A 51 2.36 -0.20 4.43
C ASN A 51 3.60 0.47 3.82
N GLN A 52 4.58 -0.31 3.35
CA GLN A 52 5.79 0.21 2.71
C GLN A 52 5.47 0.99 1.42
N LEU A 53 4.59 0.44 0.57
CA LEU A 53 4.21 1.08 -0.69
C LEU A 53 3.31 2.31 -0.47
N GLU A 54 2.39 2.26 0.50
CA GLU A 54 1.57 3.41 0.88
C GLU A 54 2.42 4.55 1.45
N ALA A 55 3.40 4.24 2.30
CA ALA A 55 4.34 5.22 2.84
C ALA A 55 5.14 5.90 1.72
N GLU A 56 5.59 5.14 0.72
CA GLU A 56 6.28 5.68 -0.44
C GLU A 56 5.37 6.58 -1.29
N TYR A 57 4.12 6.17 -1.53
CA TYR A 57 3.13 7.01 -2.20
C TYR A 57 2.94 8.36 -1.48
N LEU A 58 2.78 8.34 -0.15
CA LEU A 58 2.62 9.55 0.66
C LEU A 58 3.88 10.42 0.64
N ARG A 59 5.07 9.81 0.64
CA ARG A 59 6.36 10.51 0.55
C ARG A 59 6.50 11.24 -0.78
N ARG A 60 6.11 10.61 -1.90
CA ARG A 60 6.13 11.23 -3.24
C ARG A 60 5.06 12.30 -3.43
N ARG A 61 3.92 12.18 -2.73
CA ARG A 61 2.74 13.03 -2.92
C ARG A 61 2.28 13.66 -1.59
N PRO A 62 3.10 14.52 -0.97
CA PRO A 62 2.73 15.19 0.28
C PRO A 62 1.52 16.13 0.12
N GLY A 63 1.31 16.66 -1.09
CA GLY A 63 0.15 17.49 -1.45
C GLY A 63 -0.99 16.74 -2.15
N ARG A 64 -1.15 15.43 -1.89
CA ARG A 64 -2.21 14.65 -2.53
C ARG A 64 -3.58 15.29 -2.33
N GLU A 65 -4.41 15.23 -3.37
CA GLU A 65 -5.77 15.74 -3.32
C GLU A 65 -6.58 14.96 -2.28
N ILE A 66 -7.22 15.70 -1.38
CA ILE A 66 -8.18 15.15 -0.42
C ILE A 66 -9.56 15.53 -0.96
N ASP A 67 -10.35 14.53 -1.28
CA ASP A 67 -11.74 14.72 -1.68
C ASP A 67 -12.50 15.48 -0.59
N PRO A 68 -13.02 16.69 -0.86
CA PRO A 68 -13.72 17.49 0.14
C PRO A 68 -15.00 16.81 0.65
N GLU A 69 -15.62 15.92 -0.13
CA GLU A 69 -16.77 15.13 0.33
C GLU A 69 -16.40 14.09 1.40
N ARG A 70 -15.11 13.71 1.48
CA ARG A 70 -14.57 12.83 2.53
C ARG A 70 -14.16 13.58 3.78
N LEU A 71 -14.16 14.92 3.76
CA LEU A 71 -14.01 15.71 4.97
C LEU A 71 -15.32 15.66 5.77
N ARG A 72 -15.21 15.74 7.11
CA ARG A 72 -16.36 15.69 8.03
C ARG A 72 -17.42 16.75 7.72
N GLU A 73 -17.00 17.89 7.16
CA GLU A 73 -17.87 18.98 6.75
C GLU A 73 -18.68 18.62 5.49
N GLY A 74 -18.02 18.08 4.47
CA GLY A 74 -18.67 17.59 3.25
C GLY A 74 -19.63 16.41 3.50
N ALA A 75 -19.29 15.51 4.43
CA ALA A 75 -20.15 14.39 4.80
C ALA A 75 -21.45 14.81 5.51
N ARG A 76 -21.47 15.97 6.18
CA ARG A 76 -22.65 16.51 6.88
C ARG A 76 -23.53 17.41 6.01
N ALA A 77 -23.02 17.82 4.83
CA ALA A 77 -23.73 18.69 3.90
C ALA A 77 -24.64 17.93 2.90
N ARG A 78 -24.70 16.59 3.00
CA ARG A 78 -25.57 15.72 2.20
C ARG A 78 -26.85 15.32 2.93
#